data_AF-A0A074YXH6-F1
#
_entry.id   AF-A0A074YXH6-F1
#
_cell.length_a   1.000
_cell.length_b   1.000
_cell.length_c   1.000
_cell.angle_alpha   90.00
_cell.angle_beta   90.00
_cell.angle_gamma   90.00
#
_symmetry.space_group_name_H-M   'P 1'
#
loop_
_entity.id
_entity.type
_entity.pdbx_description
1 polymer ?
#
loop_
_entity_poly.entity_id
_entity_poly.type
_entity_poly.pdbx_seq_one_letter_code
_entity_poly.pdbx_strand_id
1 'polypeptide(L)'
;MIDTTSYTLYERFVGSSIILLDVLLIIYFLIIVPLTPTCTSCDEQTYTFTLPCGDSWCPSCLNAHVAECCSSLTRWPIRCCSPQQISLRHAKSALTAKNIAKVRRRVGIWGVARSHTLYCANISCLAPIAASASGVQWVVCNGCGATTCCSCRGHGHIDACKITNSVLT
;
A
#
# COMPACT_ATOMS: atom_id res chain seq x y z
N MET A 1 6.68 -62.71 -8.17
CA MET A 1 5.45 -62.97 -7.39
C MET A 1 5.54 -62.05 -6.19
N ILE A 2 4.64 -61.08 -6.06
CA ILE A 2 4.71 -60.09 -4.98
C ILE A 2 4.15 -60.78 -3.72
N ASP A 3 4.92 -60.78 -2.63
CA ASP A 3 4.47 -61.37 -1.37
C ASP A 3 3.24 -60.64 -0.82
N THR A 4 2.35 -61.40 -0.18
CA THR A 4 1.08 -60.94 0.40
C THR A 4 1.26 -59.80 1.42
N THR A 5 2.40 -59.76 2.10
CA THR A 5 2.80 -58.67 3.02
C THR A 5 3.05 -57.36 2.29
N SER A 6 3.69 -57.41 1.12
CA SER A 6 3.95 -56.23 0.28
C SER A 6 2.67 -55.65 -0.31
N TYR A 7 1.71 -56.51 -0.68
CA TYR A 7 0.40 -56.09 -1.20
C TYR A 7 -0.44 -55.35 -0.15
N THR A 8 -0.51 -55.89 1.08
CA THR A 8 -1.28 -55.27 2.17
C THR A 8 -0.68 -53.94 2.65
N LEU A 9 0.65 -53.79 2.61
CA LEU A 9 1.31 -52.51 2.87
C LEU A 9 0.97 -51.46 1.80
N TYR A 10 0.90 -51.88 0.53
CA TYR A 10 0.55 -51.00 -0.58
C TYR A 10 -0.91 -50.50 -0.47
N GLU A 11 -1.87 -51.38 -0.16
CA GLU A 11 -3.26 -50.96 0.05
C GLU A 11 -3.42 -49.96 1.20
N ARG A 12 -2.70 -50.18 2.31
CA ARG A 12 -2.71 -49.24 3.45
C ARG A 12 -2.09 -47.89 3.09
N PHE A 13 -1.01 -47.89 2.31
CA PHE A 13 -0.36 -46.66 1.87
C PHE A 13 -1.24 -45.87 0.90
N VAL A 14 -1.86 -46.54 -0.07
CA VAL A 14 -2.77 -45.91 -1.04
C VAL A 14 -4.03 -45.40 -0.34
N GLY A 15 -4.65 -46.21 0.52
CA GLY A 15 -5.83 -45.79 1.30
C GLY A 15 -5.55 -44.58 2.18
N SER A 16 -4.39 -44.56 2.87
CA SER A 16 -3.97 -43.42 3.68
C SER A 16 -3.71 -42.16 2.83
N SER A 17 -3.14 -42.33 1.64
CA SER A 17 -2.86 -41.22 0.72
C SER A 17 -4.14 -40.59 0.16
N ILE A 18 -5.14 -41.40 -0.15
CA ILE A 18 -6.46 -40.92 -0.60
C ILE A 18 -7.13 -40.12 0.52
N ILE A 19 -7.17 -40.65 1.74
CA ILE A 19 -7.73 -39.94 2.90
C ILE A 19 -7.01 -38.60 3.13
N LEU A 20 -5.69 -38.58 3.00
CA LEU A 20 -4.90 -37.36 3.20
C LEU A 20 -5.19 -36.33 2.10
N LEU A 21 -5.32 -36.75 0.83
CA LEU A 21 -5.75 -35.88 -0.27
C LEU A 21 -7.16 -35.33 -0.05
N ASP A 22 -8.11 -36.17 0.36
CA ASP A 22 -9.48 -35.76 0.64
C ASP A 22 -9.54 -34.75 1.79
N VAL A 23 -8.78 -34.97 2.87
CA VAL A 23 -8.65 -34.02 3.98
C VAL A 23 -8.04 -32.71 3.50
N LEU A 24 -6.99 -32.75 2.68
CA LEU A 24 -6.39 -31.54 2.10
C LEU A 24 -7.38 -30.77 1.21
N LEU A 25 -8.17 -31.46 0.39
CA LEU A 25 -9.21 -30.85 -0.42
C LEU A 25 -10.31 -30.23 0.45
N ILE A 26 -10.75 -30.92 1.50
CA ILE A 26 -11.73 -30.41 2.45
C ILE A 26 -11.20 -29.16 3.15
N ILE A 27 -9.95 -29.18 3.63
CA ILE A 27 -9.31 -28.01 4.25
C ILE A 27 -9.24 -26.87 3.23
N TYR A 28 -8.83 -27.14 2.00
CA TYR A 28 -8.73 -26.13 0.96
C TYR A 28 -10.09 -25.49 0.65
N PHE A 29 -11.12 -26.29 0.38
CA PHE A 29 -12.44 -25.81 -0.03
C PHE A 29 -13.30 -25.26 1.11
N LEU A 30 -13.28 -25.89 2.29
CA LEU A 30 -14.13 -25.49 3.41
C LEU A 30 -13.48 -24.49 4.36
N ILE A 31 -12.15 -24.39 4.35
CA ILE A 31 -11.42 -23.49 5.24
C ILE A 31 -10.71 -22.42 4.43
N ILE A 32 -9.79 -22.79 3.52
CA ILE A 32 -8.95 -21.79 2.86
C ILE A 32 -9.75 -20.86 1.95
N VAL A 33 -10.61 -21.40 1.06
CA VAL A 33 -11.43 -20.61 0.13
C VAL A 33 -12.33 -19.57 0.84
N PRO A 34 -13.16 -19.92 1.83
CA PRO A 34 -14.02 -18.94 2.49
C PRO A 34 -13.26 -17.95 3.39
N LEU A 35 -12.05 -18.28 3.83
CA LEU A 35 -11.19 -17.33 4.56
C LEU A 35 -10.44 -16.37 3.63
N THR A 36 -10.52 -16.54 2.30
CA THR A 36 -9.87 -15.57 1.39
C THR A 36 -10.61 -14.23 1.42
N PRO A 37 -9.91 -13.13 1.72
CA PRO A 37 -10.56 -11.83 1.79
C PRO A 37 -10.97 -11.37 0.38
N THR A 38 -12.19 -10.84 0.27
CA THR A 38 -12.68 -10.25 -0.98
C THR A 38 -12.26 -8.80 -1.11
N CYS A 39 -11.97 -8.37 -2.33
CA CYS A 39 -11.70 -6.97 -2.61
C CYS A 39 -13.01 -6.16 -2.53
N THR A 40 -13.06 -5.15 -1.67
CA THR A 40 -14.24 -4.28 -1.53
C THR A 40 -14.59 -3.50 -2.81
N SER A 41 -13.65 -3.33 -3.74
CA SER A 41 -13.85 -2.56 -4.97
C SER A 41 -14.31 -3.40 -6.17
N CYS A 42 -13.93 -4.67 -6.26
CA CYS A 42 -14.22 -5.52 -7.42
C CYS A 42 -14.84 -6.87 -7.06
N ASP A 43 -15.09 -7.13 -5.78
CA ASP A 43 -15.63 -8.36 -5.21
C ASP A 43 -14.84 -9.64 -5.54
N GLU A 44 -13.62 -9.50 -6.04
CA GLU A 44 -12.77 -10.61 -6.42
C GLU A 44 -12.04 -11.21 -5.20
N GLN A 45 -12.10 -12.53 -5.04
CA GLN A 45 -11.36 -13.28 -4.02
C GLN A 45 -9.88 -13.36 -4.40
N THR A 46 -9.10 -12.43 -3.88
CA THR A 46 -7.67 -12.31 -4.19
C THR A 46 -6.90 -11.88 -2.95
N TYR A 47 -5.57 -11.88 -3.05
CA TYR A 47 -4.75 -11.22 -2.03
C TYR A 47 -5.14 -9.74 -1.93
N THR A 48 -5.63 -9.33 -0.76
CA THR A 48 -6.01 -7.95 -0.48
C THR A 48 -5.11 -7.32 0.57
N PHE A 49 -5.09 -6.00 0.57
CA PHE A 49 -4.37 -5.19 1.54
C PHE A 49 -5.37 -4.33 2.31
N THR A 50 -5.27 -4.36 3.64
CA THR A 50 -6.12 -3.55 4.51
C THR A 50 -5.66 -2.10 4.51
N LEU A 51 -6.54 -1.22 4.07
CA LEU A 51 -6.34 0.22 4.06
C LEU A 51 -6.61 0.83 5.45
N PRO A 52 -6.14 2.06 5.73
CA PRO A 52 -6.36 2.72 7.03
C PRO A 52 -7.84 2.94 7.39
N CYS A 53 -8.73 2.84 6.40
CA CYS A 53 -10.19 2.90 6.52
C CYS A 53 -10.83 1.59 6.99
N GLY A 54 -10.08 0.48 6.99
CA GLY A 54 -10.59 -0.86 7.27
C GLY A 54 -10.97 -1.65 6.01
N ASP A 55 -11.13 -0.98 4.87
CA ASP A 55 -11.44 -1.65 3.60
C ASP A 55 -10.26 -2.49 3.09
N SER A 56 -10.58 -3.59 2.41
CA SER A 56 -9.59 -4.52 1.87
C SER A 56 -9.59 -4.44 0.36
N TRP A 57 -8.49 -3.97 -0.23
CA TRP A 57 -8.40 -3.78 -1.68
C TRP A 57 -7.32 -4.67 -2.28
N CYS A 58 -7.59 -5.23 -3.45
CA CYS A 58 -6.57 -5.94 -4.21
C CYS A 58 -5.55 -4.94 -4.81
N PRO A 59 -4.31 -5.38 -5.08
CA PRO A 59 -3.28 -4.54 -5.67
C PRO A 59 -3.69 -3.89 -7.00
N SER A 60 -4.45 -4.58 -7.84
CA SER A 60 -4.92 -4.05 -9.14
C SER A 60 -5.84 -2.84 -8.95
N CYS A 61 -6.89 -2.97 -8.14
CA CYS A 61 -7.80 -1.87 -7.81
C CYS A 61 -7.07 -0.69 -7.16
N LEU A 62 -6.17 -0.97 -6.21
CA LEU A 62 -5.39 0.08 -5.55
C LEU A 62 -4.50 0.85 -6.55
N ASN A 63 -3.86 0.15 -7.49
CA ASN A 63 -3.05 0.78 -8.53
C ASN A 63 -3.88 1.61 -9.51
N ALA A 64 -5.08 1.14 -9.88
CA ALA A 64 -5.99 1.90 -10.74
C ALA A 64 -6.46 3.19 -10.05
N HIS A 65 -6.90 3.09 -8.80
CA HIS A 65 -7.32 4.23 -7.98
C HIS A 65 -6.20 5.27 -7.83
N VAL A 66 -4.99 4.83 -7.48
CA VAL A 66 -3.82 5.73 -7.38
C VAL A 66 -3.53 6.41 -8.71
N ALA A 67 -3.59 5.66 -9.81
CA ALA A 67 -3.32 6.20 -11.14
C ALA A 67 -4.34 7.30 -11.49
N GLU A 68 -5.61 7.11 -11.15
CA GLU A 68 -6.71 8.04 -11.35
C GLU A 68 -6.59 9.30 -10.46
N CYS A 69 -6.32 9.14 -9.16
CA CYS A 69 -6.04 10.26 -8.26
C CYS A 69 -4.83 11.09 -8.73
N CYS A 70 -3.83 10.45 -9.33
CA CYS A 70 -2.66 11.14 -9.89
C CYS A 70 -2.91 11.78 -11.26
N SER A 71 -4.08 11.58 -11.87
CA SER A 71 -4.42 12.16 -13.18
C SER A 71 -5.07 13.53 -13.08
N SER A 72 -5.80 13.84 -12.00
CA SER A 72 -6.44 15.13 -11.79
C SER A 72 -6.07 15.76 -10.46
N LEU A 73 -5.87 17.08 -10.44
CA LEU A 73 -5.65 17.84 -9.21
C LEU A 73 -6.88 17.80 -8.27
N THR A 74 -8.09 17.69 -8.81
CA THR A 74 -9.34 17.67 -8.00
C THR A 74 -9.50 16.40 -7.17
N ARG A 75 -8.83 15.32 -7.59
CA ARG A 75 -8.83 14.01 -6.91
C ARG A 75 -7.57 13.80 -6.06
N TRP A 76 -6.70 14.80 -6.02
CA TRP A 76 -5.56 14.84 -5.12
C TRP A 76 -6.01 15.41 -3.78
N PRO A 77 -5.62 14.83 -2.63
CA PRO A 77 -4.72 13.70 -2.41
C PRO A 77 -5.37 12.31 -2.57
N ILE A 78 -4.54 11.26 -2.65
CA ILE A 78 -4.99 9.87 -2.64
C ILE A 78 -5.66 9.57 -1.29
N ARG A 79 -6.96 9.35 -1.31
CA ARG A 79 -7.79 9.06 -0.14
C ARG A 79 -8.33 7.64 -0.23
N CYS A 80 -8.46 6.96 0.91
CA CYS A 80 -9.28 5.74 0.96
C CYS A 80 -10.75 6.16 1.09
N CYS A 81 -11.07 6.80 2.22
CA CYS A 81 -12.37 7.38 2.50
C CYS A 81 -12.16 8.86 2.87
N SER A 82 -13.22 9.68 2.83
CA SER A 82 -13.15 10.98 3.49
C SER A 82 -13.25 10.74 5.01
N PRO A 83 -12.28 11.14 5.86
CA PRO A 83 -11.14 12.04 5.62
C PRO A 83 -9.74 11.39 5.49
N GLN A 84 -9.63 10.06 5.55
CA GLN A 84 -8.36 9.36 5.67
C GLN A 84 -7.58 9.25 4.34
N GLN A 85 -6.31 9.67 4.38
CA GLN A 85 -5.39 9.62 3.24
C GLN A 85 -4.56 8.35 3.24
N ILE A 86 -4.30 7.82 2.04
CA ILE A 86 -3.42 6.67 1.86
C ILE A 86 -1.99 7.18 1.72
N SER A 87 -1.19 7.03 2.77
CA SER A 87 0.24 7.35 2.69
C SER A 87 0.98 6.34 1.81
N LEU A 88 2.02 6.79 1.12
CA LEU A 88 2.85 5.89 0.30
C LEU A 88 3.51 4.80 1.15
N ARG A 89 3.88 5.08 2.41
CA ARG A 89 4.43 4.06 3.33
C ARG A 89 3.55 2.82 3.45
N HIS A 90 2.25 3.02 3.68
CA HIS A 90 1.30 1.93 3.83
C HIS A 90 1.07 1.20 2.51
N ALA A 91 0.99 1.93 1.40
CA ALA A 91 0.60 1.36 0.12
C ALA A 91 1.79 0.84 -0.72
N LYS A 92 3.04 1.11 -0.33
CA LYS A 92 4.25 0.80 -1.10
C LYS A 92 4.37 -0.68 -1.48
N SER A 93 3.94 -1.59 -0.62
CA SER A 93 4.00 -3.04 -0.88
C SER A 93 3.02 -3.49 -1.97
N ALA A 94 1.91 -2.78 -2.15
CA ALA A 94 0.86 -3.12 -3.10
C ALA A 94 0.94 -2.28 -4.41
N LEU A 95 1.62 -1.13 -4.40
CA LEU A 95 1.77 -0.29 -5.59
C LEU A 95 2.90 -0.77 -6.51
N THR A 96 2.68 -0.61 -7.81
CA THR A 96 3.72 -0.76 -8.83
C THR A 96 4.74 0.38 -8.78
N ALA A 97 5.98 0.11 -9.20
CA ALA A 97 7.05 1.12 -9.27
C ALA A 97 6.66 2.35 -10.11
N LYS A 98 5.88 2.14 -11.18
CA LYS A 98 5.35 3.21 -12.04
C LYS A 98 4.43 4.15 -11.27
N ASN A 99 3.49 3.60 -10.50
CA ASN A 99 2.57 4.41 -9.69
C ASN A 99 3.29 5.11 -8.54
N ILE A 100 4.25 4.44 -7.88
CA ILE A 100 5.10 5.06 -6.86
C ILE A 100 5.83 6.29 -7.43
N ALA A 101 6.42 6.18 -8.62
CA ALA A 101 7.08 7.29 -9.29
C ALA A 101 6.10 8.42 -9.65
N LYS A 102 4.89 8.08 -10.12
CA LYS A 102 3.83 9.05 -10.43
C LYS A 102 3.41 9.82 -9.18
N VAL A 103 3.20 9.14 -8.06
CA VAL A 103 2.86 9.76 -6.76
C VAL A 103 3.96 10.72 -6.33
N ARG A 104 5.23 10.30 -6.36
CA ARG A 104 6.38 11.15 -6.01
C ARG A 104 6.42 12.44 -6.83
N ARG A 105 6.25 12.32 -8.15
CA ARG A 105 6.22 13.48 -9.04
C ARG A 105 5.04 14.41 -8.72
N ARG A 106 3.86 13.86 -8.43
CA ARG A 106 2.68 14.67 -8.07
C ARG A 106 2.83 15.36 -6.72
N VAL A 107 3.42 14.72 -5.71
CA VAL A 107 3.72 15.37 -4.42
C VAL A 107 4.62 16.59 -4.63
N GLY A 108 5.67 16.47 -5.46
CA GLY A 108 6.57 17.60 -5.74
C GLY A 108 5.92 18.76 -6.49
N ILE A 109 4.97 18.48 -7.40
CA ILE A 109 4.32 19.52 -8.23
C ILE A 109 3.11 20.13 -7.51
N TRP A 110 2.19 19.28 -7.02
CA TRP A 110 0.91 19.70 -6.46
C TRP A 110 0.97 19.97 -4.96
N GLY A 111 1.89 19.29 -4.27
CA GLY A 111 2.18 19.51 -2.86
C GLY A 111 2.98 20.78 -2.59
N VAL A 112 3.17 21.68 -3.58
CA VAL A 112 3.87 22.98 -3.42
C VAL A 112 2.92 24.17 -3.69
N ALA A 113 2.13 24.10 -4.77
CA ALA A 113 1.46 25.30 -5.31
C ALA A 113 0.04 25.57 -4.81
N ARG A 114 -0.70 24.57 -4.29
CA ARG A 114 -2.15 24.74 -4.00
C ARG A 114 -2.71 23.99 -2.79
N SER A 115 -2.00 23.02 -2.21
CA SER A 115 -2.48 22.30 -1.02
C SER A 115 -1.90 22.90 0.26
N HIS A 116 -2.78 23.19 1.24
CA HIS A 116 -2.41 23.41 2.64
C HIS A 116 -1.77 22.17 3.29
N THR A 117 -1.83 21.01 2.61
CA THR A 117 -1.24 19.76 3.07
C THR A 117 0.26 19.75 2.79
N LEU A 118 1.06 19.73 3.87
CA LEU A 118 2.50 19.48 3.82
C LEU A 118 2.71 17.97 3.69
N TYR A 119 3.68 17.53 2.90
CA TYR A 119 4.06 16.12 2.82
C TYR A 119 5.46 15.94 3.39
N CYS A 120 5.72 14.79 3.99
CA CYS A 120 7.04 14.46 4.47
C CYS A 120 8.08 14.50 3.33
N ALA A 121 9.19 15.20 3.54
CA ALA A 121 10.31 15.26 2.61
C ALA A 121 10.94 13.89 2.31
N ASN A 122 10.81 12.93 3.22
CA ASN A 122 11.26 11.57 2.98
C ASN A 122 10.43 10.92 1.85
N ILE A 123 11.07 10.72 0.70
CA ILE A 123 10.52 10.15 -0.53
C ILE A 123 9.95 8.73 -0.35
N SER A 124 10.37 8.02 0.70
CA SER A 124 9.82 6.71 1.05
C SER A 124 8.60 6.79 1.96
N CYS A 125 8.43 7.88 2.71
CA CYS A 125 7.30 8.09 3.59
C CYS A 125 6.16 8.80 2.86
N LEU A 126 6.44 10.02 2.38
CA LEU A 126 5.48 10.94 1.76
C LEU A 126 4.14 11.02 2.51
N ALA A 127 4.17 10.79 3.83
CA ALA A 127 2.97 10.88 4.64
C ALA A 127 2.53 12.34 4.70
N PRO A 128 1.22 12.61 4.65
CA PRO A 128 0.71 13.95 4.89
C PRO A 128 1.02 14.35 6.33
N ILE A 129 1.48 15.59 6.48
CA ILE A 129 1.76 16.26 7.73
C ILE A 129 0.72 17.36 7.85
N ALA A 130 -0.03 17.37 8.96
CA ALA A 130 -0.89 18.50 9.26
C ALA A 130 0.00 19.74 9.39
N ALA A 131 -0.26 20.77 8.57
CA ALA A 131 0.43 22.03 8.72
C ALA A 131 0.09 22.61 10.10
N SER A 132 1.02 22.51 11.05
CA SER A 132 0.87 23.15 12.35
C SER A 132 0.85 24.66 12.11
N ALA A 133 -0.26 25.30 12.49
CA ALA A 133 -0.61 26.68 12.18
C ALA A 133 0.26 27.76 12.89
N SER A 134 1.53 27.48 13.22
CA SER A 134 2.28 28.32 14.15
C SER A 134 3.78 28.32 13.88
N GLY A 135 4.26 29.19 13.00
CA GLY A 135 5.61 29.81 13.08
C GLY A 135 6.86 28.92 13.06
N VAL A 136 6.78 27.59 13.00
CA VAL A 136 7.94 26.69 13.05
C VAL A 136 8.55 26.52 11.65
N GLN A 137 9.88 26.66 11.56
CA GLN A 137 10.65 26.53 10.30
C GLN A 137 10.63 25.11 9.72
N TRP A 138 10.49 24.08 10.57
CA TRP A 138 10.37 22.67 10.15
C TRP A 138 9.43 21.87 11.06
N VAL A 139 8.82 20.81 10.52
CA VAL A 139 7.94 19.89 11.24
C VAL A 139 8.49 18.47 11.17
N VAL A 140 8.37 17.73 12.28
CA VAL A 140 8.75 16.32 12.38
C VAL A 140 7.60 15.44 11.88
N CYS A 141 7.90 14.49 11.00
CA CYS A 141 6.91 13.51 10.54
C CYS A 141 6.68 12.42 11.59
N ASN A 142 5.47 12.30 12.13
CA ASN A 142 5.11 11.22 13.07
C ASN A 142 5.28 9.81 12.48
N GLY A 143 5.27 9.68 11.15
CA GLY A 143 5.37 8.39 10.47
C GLY A 143 6.79 7.85 10.32
N CYS A 144 7.80 8.71 10.16
CA CYS A 144 9.19 8.29 9.90
C CYS A 144 10.25 9.06 10.68
N GLY A 145 9.86 10.03 11.51
CA GLY A 145 10.78 10.88 12.28
C GLY A 145 11.54 11.93 11.46
N ALA A 146 11.44 11.92 10.13
CA ALA A 146 12.14 12.88 9.29
C ALA A 146 11.57 14.29 9.46
N THR A 147 12.46 15.28 9.51
CA THR A 147 12.10 16.71 9.54
C THR A 147 11.87 17.23 8.13
N THR A 148 10.81 18.03 7.97
CA THR A 148 10.43 18.67 6.71
C THR A 148 10.34 20.17 6.93
N CYS A 149 11.04 20.97 6.12
CA CYS A 149 10.98 22.43 6.17
C CYS A 149 9.61 22.92 5.67
N CYS A 150 8.96 23.82 6.41
CA CYS A 150 7.64 24.34 6.03
C CYS A 150 7.70 25.25 4.80
N SER A 151 8.84 25.93 4.61
CA SER A 151 9.05 26.92 3.56
C SER A 151 9.47 26.28 2.24
N CYS A 152 10.54 25.48 2.23
CA CYS A 152 11.03 24.82 1.01
C CYS A 152 10.39 23.44 0.76
N ARG A 153 9.64 22.89 1.74
CA ARG A 153 9.02 21.54 1.70
C ARG A 153 10.01 20.39 1.49
N GLY A 154 11.32 20.67 1.60
CA GLY A 154 12.41 19.70 1.59
C GLY A 154 12.77 19.21 2.99
N HIS A 155 13.90 18.52 3.12
CA HIS A 155 14.41 18.10 4.43
C HIS A 155 14.68 19.30 5.34
N GLY A 156 14.47 19.13 6.66
CA GLY A 156 14.78 20.17 7.63
C GLY A 156 16.25 20.60 7.53
N HIS A 157 16.49 21.90 7.49
CA HIS A 157 17.82 22.48 7.33
C HIS A 157 17.94 23.75 8.17
N ILE A 158 19.14 24.04 8.68
CA ILE A 158 19.43 25.21 9.51
C ILE A 158 19.67 26.45 8.64
N ASP A 159 20.29 26.27 7.48
CA ASP A 159 20.65 27.36 6.56
C ASP A 159 19.44 27.99 5.85
N ALA A 160 19.66 29.06 5.09
CA ALA A 160 18.63 29.63 4.24
C ALA A 160 18.05 28.60 3.26
N CYS A 161 16.73 28.67 3.03
CA CYS A 161 16.06 27.80 2.07
C CYS A 161 16.67 27.97 0.68
N LYS A 162 17.36 26.94 0.19
CA LYS A 162 17.71 26.83 -1.23
C LYS A 162 16.44 26.47 -1.98
N ILE A 163 15.65 27.48 -2.37
CA ILE A 163 14.51 27.29 -3.27
C ILE A 163 15.11 26.99 -4.66
N THR A 164 15.56 25.76 -4.87
CA THR A 164 15.77 25.28 -6.22
C THR A 164 14.38 25.06 -6.79
N ASN A 165 13.90 26.02 -7.58
CA ASN A 165 12.82 25.85 -8.55
C ASN A 165 13.23 24.78 -9.58
N SER A 166 13.43 23.53 -9.16
CA SER A 166 13.56 22.40 -10.05
C SER A 166 12.15 22.00 -10.50
N VAL A 167 11.52 22.91 -11.24
CA VAL A 167 10.58 22.55 -12.29
C VAL A 167 11.39 21.68 -13.24
N LEU A 168 11.28 20.37 -13.07
CA LEU A 168 11.75 19.41 -14.05
C LEU A 168 10.87 19.59 -15.29
N THR A 169 11.38 20.38 -16.24
CA THR A 169 11.11 20.27 -17.67
C THR A 169 11.21 18.82 -18.12
#